data_AF-A0AAV2TQ37-F1
#
_entry.id   AF-A0AAV2TQ37-F1
#
_cell.length_a   1.000
_cell.length_b   1.000
_cell.length_c   1.000
_cell.angle_alpha   90.00
_cell.angle_beta   90.00
_cell.angle_gamma   90.00
#
_symmetry.space_group_name_H-M   'P 1'
#
loop_
_entity.id
_entity.type
_entity.pdbx_description
1 polymer ?
#
loop_
_entity_poly.entity_id
_entity_poly.type
_entity_poly.pdbx_seq_one_letter_code
_entity_poly.pdbx_strand_id
1 'polypeptide(L)'
;MEKLSKIHVKSFNFLLRDGLKRMVKYLPPVEFSTPNGDECQLHVEFLELSKPCRDDKKEVPMYPHECRRQGTTYGARLCLHVRLSVNGTATGIIEVPCGDIPIMVLSRACRLSGLKRSEFPKHCEEERDLGGYFIVNGKERVLRLIIMTRRNFPLTVSRPSFRRRGHGYTDQAVIMRCVRDDETTTVMMLHWLMNSEPTLAFVLEREQFFIPISILLRALVNKTEFEIFDDIRRGSGESLSLEETAMRILMRLKDEDYSSQSRALAYLGRLFRLRMHVLKAMSDEDAGIYLLKNYVAIHLDSLVDKYHLLW
;
A
#
# COMPACT_ATOMS: atom_id res chain seq x y z
N MET A 1 -32.30 -6.12 -2.67
CA MET A 1 -31.37 -6.67 -3.69
C MET A 1 -30.49 -5.58 -4.30
N GLU A 2 -31.03 -4.53 -4.93
CA GLU A 2 -30.20 -3.43 -5.50
C GLU A 2 -29.19 -2.78 -4.55
N LYS A 3 -29.51 -2.69 -3.24
CA LYS A 3 -28.57 -2.13 -2.25
C LYS A 3 -27.26 -2.93 -2.15
N LEU A 4 -27.29 -4.23 -2.46
CA LEU A 4 -26.12 -5.12 -2.34
C LEU A 4 -25.15 -4.93 -3.51
N SER A 5 -25.64 -4.93 -4.76
CA SER A 5 -24.79 -4.69 -5.94
C SER A 5 -24.22 -3.27 -5.98
N LYS A 6 -24.96 -2.29 -5.44
CA LYS A 6 -24.52 -0.89 -5.35
C LYS A 6 -23.18 -0.73 -4.61
N ILE A 7 -22.86 -1.57 -3.62
CA ILE A 7 -21.57 -1.49 -2.91
C ILE A 7 -20.42 -1.86 -3.85
N HIS A 8 -20.56 -2.94 -4.62
CA HIS A 8 -19.57 -3.37 -5.61
C HIS A 8 -19.37 -2.30 -6.69
N VAL A 9 -20.46 -1.82 -7.29
CA VAL A 9 -20.41 -0.80 -8.34
C VAL A 9 -19.79 0.50 -7.85
N LYS A 10 -20.14 0.95 -6.64
CA LYS A 10 -19.53 2.15 -6.04
C LYS A 10 -18.03 1.97 -5.79
N SER A 11 -17.62 0.82 -5.28
CA SER A 11 -16.19 0.51 -5.05
C SER A 11 -15.40 0.49 -6.36
N PHE A 12 -15.94 -0.14 -7.41
CA PHE A 12 -15.28 -0.16 -8.71
C PHE A 12 -15.25 1.24 -9.36
N ASN A 13 -16.33 2.01 -9.25
CA ASN A 13 -16.34 3.39 -9.74
C ASN A 13 -15.35 4.29 -8.99
N PHE A 14 -15.12 4.05 -7.70
CA PHE A 14 -14.06 4.73 -6.95
C PHE A 14 -12.68 4.39 -7.51
N LEU A 15 -12.39 3.13 -7.81
CA LEU A 15 -11.15 2.72 -8.49
C LEU A 15 -10.96 3.49 -9.80
N LEU A 16 -11.99 3.53 -10.65
CA LEU A 16 -11.94 4.21 -11.95
C LEU A 16 -11.78 5.74 -11.86
N ARG A 17 -12.34 6.37 -10.82
CA ARG A 17 -12.35 7.83 -10.66
C ARG A 17 -11.06 8.33 -10.00
N ASP A 18 -10.72 7.72 -8.87
CA ASP A 18 -9.63 8.17 -8.00
C ASP A 18 -8.55 7.10 -7.81
N GLY A 19 -8.95 5.84 -7.63
CA GLY A 19 -8.03 4.77 -7.24
C GLY A 19 -6.85 4.62 -8.20
N LEU A 20 -7.09 4.57 -9.52
CA LEU A 20 -6.02 4.47 -10.52
C LEU A 20 -5.03 5.64 -10.43
N LYS A 21 -5.51 6.87 -10.20
CA LYS A 21 -4.65 8.05 -10.04
C LYS A 21 -3.83 7.98 -8.75
N ARG A 22 -4.46 7.55 -7.65
CA ARG A 22 -3.80 7.41 -6.35
C ARG A 22 -2.75 6.31 -6.35
N MET A 23 -3.00 5.20 -7.05
CA MET A 23 -2.01 4.13 -7.21
C MET A 23 -0.73 4.66 -7.86
N VAL A 24 -0.84 5.45 -8.93
CA VAL A 24 0.32 6.00 -9.65
C VAL A 24 1.21 6.87 -8.76
N LYS A 25 0.62 7.65 -7.84
CA LYS A 25 1.34 8.51 -6.89
C LYS A 25 2.40 7.74 -6.08
N TYR A 26 2.19 6.45 -5.80
CA TYR A 26 3.06 5.65 -4.94
C TYR A 26 3.90 4.62 -5.70
N LEU A 27 3.82 4.58 -7.03
CA LEU A 27 4.68 3.72 -7.83
C LEU A 27 6.10 4.31 -7.87
N PRO A 28 7.13 3.61 -7.35
CA PRO A 28 8.49 4.06 -7.48
C PRO A 28 8.93 4.02 -8.96
N PRO A 29 9.80 4.94 -9.39
CA PRO A 29 10.41 4.85 -10.71
C PRO A 29 11.30 3.60 -10.80
N VAL A 30 11.41 3.05 -12.01
CA VAL A 30 12.29 1.92 -12.31
C VAL A 30 13.52 2.43 -13.03
N GLU A 31 14.71 2.10 -12.52
CA GLU A 31 15.99 2.48 -13.11
C GLU A 31 16.73 1.28 -13.69
N PHE A 32 17.35 1.46 -14.85
CA PHE A 32 18.21 0.47 -15.48
C PHE A 32 19.29 1.15 -16.34
N SER A 33 20.41 0.46 -16.54
CA SER A 33 21.48 0.92 -17.43
C SER A 33 21.39 0.20 -18.77
N THR A 34 21.60 0.93 -19.87
CA THR A 34 21.72 0.33 -21.20
C THR A 34 23.12 -0.27 -21.39
N PRO A 35 23.32 -1.19 -22.36
CA PRO A 35 24.65 -1.67 -22.72
C PRO A 35 25.64 -0.58 -23.13
N ASN A 36 25.13 0.60 -23.54
CA ASN A 36 25.93 1.74 -23.96
C ASN A 36 26.36 2.64 -22.79
N GLY A 37 25.94 2.32 -21.56
CA GLY A 37 26.27 3.07 -20.36
C GLY A 37 25.28 4.19 -19.99
N ASP A 38 24.18 4.33 -20.73
CA ASP A 38 23.15 5.33 -20.40
C ASP A 38 22.32 4.88 -19.20
N GLU A 39 22.02 5.83 -18.30
CA GLU A 39 21.11 5.61 -17.17
C GLU A 39 19.68 5.98 -17.59
N CYS A 40 18.79 4.99 -17.60
CA CYS A 40 17.38 5.16 -17.95
C CYS A 40 16.49 5.06 -16.71
N GLN A 41 15.50 5.93 -16.64
CA GLN A 41 14.46 5.91 -15.62
C GLN A 41 13.08 5.89 -16.27
N LEU A 42 12.23 4.96 -15.81
CA LEU A 42 10.83 4.86 -16.20
C LEU A 42 9.94 5.28 -15.05
N HIS A 43 9.05 6.24 -15.31
CA HIS A 43 8.07 6.70 -14.34
C HIS A 43 6.66 6.62 -14.96
N VAL A 44 5.74 5.95 -14.29
CA VAL A 44 4.33 5.90 -14.73
C VAL A 44 3.68 7.25 -14.39
N GLU A 45 3.20 7.98 -15.39
CA GLU A 45 2.56 9.29 -15.20
C GLU A 45 1.06 9.15 -14.93
N PHE A 46 0.38 8.30 -15.70
CA PHE A 46 -1.02 7.97 -15.49
C PHE A 46 -1.42 6.66 -16.14
N LEU A 47 -2.57 6.15 -15.69
CA LEU A 47 -3.23 4.95 -16.20
C LEU A 47 -4.48 5.37 -16.97
N GLU A 48 -4.64 4.84 -18.16
CA GLU A 48 -5.82 5.04 -18.99
C GLU A 48 -6.55 3.71 -19.16
N LEU A 49 -7.85 3.70 -18.86
CA LEU A 49 -8.71 2.55 -19.10
C LEU A 49 -9.72 2.91 -20.19
N SER A 50 -9.70 2.15 -21.28
CA SER A 50 -10.67 2.32 -22.37
C SER A 50 -12.05 1.79 -21.96
N LYS A 51 -13.05 1.97 -22.85
CA LYS A 51 -14.33 1.26 -22.73
C LYS A 51 -14.27 -0.06 -23.50
N PRO A 52 -15.01 -1.11 -23.07
CA PRO A 52 -15.05 -2.39 -23.79
C PRO A 52 -15.39 -2.22 -25.28
N CYS A 53 -14.55 -2.80 -26.14
CA CYS A 53 -14.68 -2.76 -27.59
C CYS A 53 -14.20 -4.09 -28.21
N ARG A 54 -14.69 -4.42 -29.41
CA ARG A 54 -14.34 -5.68 -30.11
C ARG A 54 -12.95 -5.68 -30.73
N ASP A 55 -12.52 -4.52 -31.23
CA ASP A 55 -11.26 -4.36 -31.95
C ASP A 55 -10.35 -3.35 -31.23
N ASP A 56 -9.04 -3.52 -31.42
CA ASP A 56 -8.00 -2.59 -30.93
C ASP A 56 -8.16 -1.17 -31.49
N LYS A 57 -8.89 -1.01 -32.60
CA LYS A 57 -9.23 0.29 -33.20
C LYS A 57 -10.32 1.06 -32.44
N LYS A 58 -10.83 0.55 -31.31
CA LYS A 58 -11.78 1.22 -30.39
C LYS A 58 -13.15 1.62 -30.99
N GLU A 59 -13.50 1.21 -32.20
CA GLU A 59 -14.71 1.69 -32.91
C GLU A 59 -15.99 0.94 -32.53
N VAL A 60 -15.94 -0.39 -32.39
CA VAL A 60 -17.16 -1.20 -32.18
C VAL A 60 -17.39 -1.46 -30.68
N PRO A 61 -18.48 -0.94 -30.08
CA PRO A 61 -18.78 -1.20 -28.68
C PRO A 61 -19.07 -2.67 -28.44
N MET A 62 -18.50 -3.21 -27.35
CA MET A 62 -18.79 -4.57 -26.89
C MET A 62 -19.76 -4.51 -25.72
N TYR A 63 -20.83 -5.29 -25.77
CA TYR A 63 -21.83 -5.40 -24.69
C TYR A 63 -21.66 -6.70 -23.90
N PRO A 64 -22.05 -6.73 -22.60
CA PRO A 64 -21.83 -7.90 -21.73
C PRO A 64 -22.42 -9.22 -22.28
N HIS A 65 -23.62 -9.19 -22.87
CA HIS A 65 -24.31 -10.34 -23.48
C HIS A 65 -23.46 -11.03 -24.55
N GLU A 66 -22.71 -10.27 -25.34
CA GLU A 66 -21.84 -10.83 -26.38
C GLU A 66 -20.75 -11.72 -25.78
N CYS A 67 -20.12 -11.26 -24.70
CA CYS A 67 -19.09 -12.01 -23.99
C CYS A 67 -19.64 -13.29 -23.35
N ARG A 68 -20.86 -13.24 -22.82
CA ARG A 68 -21.55 -14.45 -22.32
C ARG A 68 -21.71 -15.47 -23.43
N ARG A 69 -22.23 -15.06 -24.58
CA ARG A 69 -22.51 -15.94 -25.73
C ARG A 69 -21.24 -16.52 -26.34
N GLN A 70 -20.18 -15.72 -26.44
CA GLN A 70 -18.91 -16.10 -27.06
C GLN A 70 -17.96 -16.84 -26.12
N GLY A 71 -18.25 -16.88 -24.82
CA GLY A 71 -17.33 -17.48 -23.86
C GLY A 71 -16.09 -16.62 -23.58
N THR A 72 -16.14 -15.31 -23.83
CA THR A 72 -15.02 -14.37 -23.69
C THR A 72 -15.12 -13.54 -22.42
N THR A 73 -14.06 -12.81 -22.07
CA THR A 73 -14.05 -11.91 -20.91
C THR A 73 -14.55 -10.53 -21.33
N TYR A 74 -15.50 -9.97 -20.58
CA TYR A 74 -15.95 -8.59 -20.76
C TYR A 74 -14.91 -7.64 -20.15
N GLY A 75 -13.96 -7.20 -20.97
CA GLY A 75 -12.81 -6.40 -20.54
C GLY A 75 -12.66 -5.09 -21.31
N ALA A 76 -11.75 -4.26 -20.83
CA ALA A 76 -11.29 -3.08 -21.55
C ALA A 76 -9.78 -2.90 -21.40
N ARG A 77 -9.17 -2.31 -22.42
CA ARG A 77 -7.73 -2.11 -22.52
C ARG A 77 -7.23 -1.14 -21.46
N LEU A 78 -6.28 -1.58 -20.65
CA LEU A 78 -5.49 -0.73 -19.76
C LEU A 78 -4.20 -0.32 -20.49
N CYS A 79 -3.94 0.99 -20.55
CA CYS A 79 -2.70 1.55 -21.07
C CYS A 79 -2.00 2.36 -19.98
N LEU A 80 -0.68 2.19 -19.89
CA LEU A 80 0.21 2.97 -19.03
C LEU A 80 0.85 4.05 -19.88
N HIS A 81 0.84 5.28 -19.39
CA HIS A 81 1.59 6.38 -19.98
C HIS A 81 2.87 6.56 -19.16
N VAL A 82 4.00 6.14 -19.73
CA VAL A 82 5.28 6.05 -19.04
C VAL A 82 6.23 7.13 -19.55
N ARG A 83 6.70 8.00 -18.66
CA ARG A 83 7.78 8.94 -18.96
C ARG A 83 9.12 8.22 -18.91
N LEU A 84 9.87 8.31 -20.01
CA LEU A 84 11.25 7.88 -20.09
C LEU A 84 12.17 9.09 -19.86
N SER A 85 13.15 8.92 -18.98
CA SER A 85 14.26 9.85 -18.79
C SER A 85 15.57 9.12 -19.06
N VAL A 86 16.48 9.75 -19.80
CA VAL A 86 17.81 9.23 -20.13
C VAL A 86 18.86 10.22 -19.66
N ASN A 87 19.80 9.77 -18.83
CA ASN A 87 20.86 10.58 -18.22
C ASN A 87 20.30 11.87 -17.57
N GLY A 88 19.19 11.73 -16.84
CA GLY A 88 18.47 12.83 -16.19
C GLY A 88 17.60 13.71 -17.09
N THR A 89 17.62 13.50 -18.41
CA THR A 89 16.82 14.29 -19.37
C THR A 89 15.56 13.54 -19.77
N ALA A 90 14.39 14.14 -19.55
CA ALA A 90 13.11 13.57 -19.98
C ALA A 90 12.99 13.60 -21.51
N THR A 91 12.83 12.44 -22.14
CA THR A 91 12.77 12.31 -23.61
C THR A 91 11.35 12.30 -24.15
N GLY A 92 10.38 11.72 -23.43
CA GLY A 92 8.98 11.69 -23.84
C GLY A 92 8.09 10.76 -23.01
N ILE A 93 6.80 10.73 -23.34
CA ILE A 93 5.82 9.78 -22.79
C ILE A 93 5.57 8.69 -23.82
N ILE A 94 5.69 7.45 -23.39
CA ILE A 94 5.46 6.25 -24.20
C ILE A 94 4.17 5.58 -23.70
N GLU A 95 3.29 5.22 -24.63
CA GLU A 95 2.10 4.41 -24.33
C GLU A 95 2.47 2.92 -24.30
N VAL A 96 2.22 2.28 -23.16
CA VAL A 96 2.48 0.85 -22.96
C VAL A 96 1.15 0.13 -22.73
N PRO A 97 0.68 -0.66 -23.71
CA PRO A 97 -0.55 -1.44 -23.54
C PRO A 97 -0.33 -2.61 -22.57
N CYS A 98 -1.15 -2.70 -21.53
CA CYS A 98 -1.06 -3.71 -20.46
C CYS A 98 -2.13 -4.80 -20.54
N GLY A 99 -2.73 -4.97 -21.71
CA GLY A 99 -3.82 -5.94 -21.93
C GLY A 99 -5.18 -5.46 -21.42
N ASP A 100 -6.14 -6.37 -21.46
CA ASP A 100 -7.53 -6.08 -21.09
C ASP A 100 -7.80 -6.49 -19.64
N ILE A 101 -8.39 -5.57 -18.88
CA ILE A 101 -8.85 -5.84 -17.51
C ILE A 101 -10.38 -6.04 -17.52
N PRO A 102 -10.91 -7.02 -16.76
CA PRO A 102 -12.35 -7.22 -16.65
C PRO A 102 -13.09 -5.97 -16.15
N ILE A 103 -14.19 -5.63 -16.80
CA ILE A 103 -15.04 -4.49 -16.45
C ILE A 103 -16.27 -4.96 -15.69
N MET A 104 -16.56 -4.30 -14.57
CA MET A 104 -17.75 -4.61 -13.77
C MET A 104 -19.02 -4.14 -14.51
N VAL A 105 -20.00 -5.03 -14.63
CA VAL A 105 -21.29 -4.75 -15.27
C VAL A 105 -22.03 -3.66 -14.49
N LEU A 106 -22.57 -2.67 -15.21
CA LEU A 106 -23.19 -1.42 -14.70
C LEU A 106 -22.25 -0.45 -13.96
N SER A 107 -20.93 -0.69 -13.96
CA SER A 107 -19.96 0.34 -13.57
C SER A 107 -19.83 1.43 -14.63
N ARG A 108 -19.19 2.56 -14.30
CA ARG A 108 -19.00 3.70 -15.20
C ARG A 108 -18.24 3.36 -16.49
N ALA A 109 -17.43 2.31 -16.47
CA ALA A 109 -16.71 1.82 -17.65
C ALA A 109 -17.55 0.87 -18.51
N CYS A 110 -18.65 0.32 -17.98
CA CYS A 110 -19.54 -0.57 -18.72
C CYS A 110 -20.32 0.21 -19.79
N ARG A 111 -20.55 -0.42 -20.95
CA ARG A 111 -21.33 0.19 -22.04
C ARG A 111 -22.80 0.44 -21.67
N LEU A 112 -23.34 -0.31 -20.71
CA LEU A 112 -24.72 -0.16 -20.25
C LEU A 112 -24.93 1.03 -19.31
N SER A 113 -23.88 1.60 -18.72
CA SER A 113 -24.02 2.56 -17.62
C SER A 113 -24.64 3.90 -18.03
N GLY A 114 -24.57 4.24 -19.31
CA GLY A 114 -25.14 5.49 -19.87
C GLY A 114 -26.51 5.31 -20.53
N LEU A 115 -27.02 4.09 -20.61
CA LEU A 115 -28.28 3.78 -21.28
C LEU A 115 -29.45 3.81 -20.30
N LYS A 116 -30.64 4.13 -20.80
CA LYS A 116 -31.87 3.95 -19.99
C LYS A 116 -32.14 2.45 -19.85
N ARG A 117 -32.71 2.04 -18.72
CA ARG A 117 -33.04 0.63 -18.46
C ARG A 117 -33.93 0.03 -19.56
N SER A 118 -34.87 0.81 -20.09
CA SER A 118 -35.75 0.43 -21.22
C SER A 118 -35.00 0.14 -22.53
N GLU A 119 -33.73 0.53 -22.65
CA GLU A 119 -32.90 0.29 -23.84
C GLU A 119 -32.08 -0.99 -23.72
N PHE A 120 -32.00 -1.60 -22.54
CA PHE A 120 -31.23 -2.82 -22.29
C PHE A 120 -31.69 -4.00 -23.18
N PRO A 121 -33.01 -4.23 -23.38
CA PRO A 121 -33.48 -5.28 -24.27
C PRO A 121 -33.00 -5.13 -25.72
N LYS A 122 -32.72 -3.90 -26.19
CA LYS A 122 -32.16 -3.65 -27.53
C LYS A 122 -30.74 -4.19 -27.68
N HIS A 123 -30.06 -4.42 -26.55
CA HIS A 123 -28.70 -4.98 -26.47
C HIS A 123 -28.70 -6.41 -25.92
N CYS A 124 -29.86 -7.09 -25.92
CA CYS A 124 -30.04 -8.44 -25.36
C CYS A 124 -29.68 -8.54 -23.86
N GLU A 125 -29.88 -7.46 -23.11
CA GLU A 125 -29.69 -7.41 -21.66
C GLU A 125 -31.04 -7.30 -20.93
N GLU A 126 -31.06 -7.75 -19.67
CA GLU A 126 -32.25 -7.66 -18.85
C GLU A 126 -32.45 -6.25 -18.28
N GLU A 127 -33.65 -5.68 -18.42
CA GLU A 127 -33.98 -4.35 -17.89
C GLU A 127 -33.69 -4.20 -16.39
N ARG A 128 -33.87 -5.29 -15.63
CA ARG A 128 -33.70 -5.36 -14.17
C ARG A 128 -32.33 -5.86 -13.73
N ASP A 129 -31.33 -5.91 -14.62
CA ASP A 129 -29.97 -6.33 -14.26
C ASP A 129 -29.44 -5.49 -13.07
N LEU A 130 -28.92 -6.17 -12.06
CA LEU A 130 -28.42 -5.54 -10.83
C LEU A 130 -26.98 -5.03 -10.97
N GLY A 131 -26.21 -5.56 -11.91
CA GLY A 131 -24.78 -5.32 -12.07
C GLY A 131 -23.95 -5.73 -10.86
N GLY A 132 -22.71 -5.25 -10.80
CA GLY A 132 -21.82 -5.50 -9.64
C GLY A 132 -21.00 -6.80 -9.72
N TYR A 133 -21.04 -7.49 -10.85
CA TYR A 133 -20.26 -8.68 -11.16
C TYR A 133 -19.42 -8.46 -12.43
N PHE A 134 -18.54 -9.41 -12.73
CA PHE A 134 -17.67 -9.44 -13.90
C PHE A 134 -18.06 -10.64 -14.78
N ILE A 135 -17.79 -10.56 -16.07
CA ILE A 135 -17.90 -11.70 -16.98
C ILE A 135 -16.47 -12.09 -17.38
N VAL A 136 -16.05 -13.28 -16.97
CA VAL A 136 -14.71 -13.81 -17.25
C VAL A 136 -14.85 -15.16 -17.92
N ASN A 137 -14.34 -15.28 -19.14
CA ASN A 137 -14.47 -16.47 -19.99
C ASN A 137 -15.94 -16.94 -20.11
N GLY A 138 -16.84 -15.98 -20.39
CA GLY A 138 -18.30 -16.19 -20.49
C GLY A 138 -19.02 -16.45 -19.18
N LYS A 139 -18.32 -16.57 -18.04
CA LYS A 139 -18.90 -16.89 -16.74
C LYS A 139 -19.02 -15.66 -15.87
N GLU A 140 -20.15 -15.51 -15.21
CA GLU A 140 -20.36 -14.45 -14.24
C GLU A 140 -19.62 -14.75 -12.93
N ARG A 141 -18.92 -13.74 -12.42
CA ARG A 141 -18.07 -13.80 -11.23
C ARG A 141 -18.27 -12.56 -10.38
N VAL A 142 -18.45 -12.73 -9.08
CA VAL A 142 -18.52 -11.62 -8.12
C VAL A 142 -17.35 -11.70 -7.15
N LEU A 143 -16.75 -10.56 -6.83
CA LEU A 143 -15.75 -10.49 -5.77
C LEU A 143 -16.45 -10.51 -4.42
N ARG A 144 -16.24 -11.56 -3.63
CA ARG A 144 -16.85 -11.69 -2.30
C ARG A 144 -16.29 -10.63 -1.35
N LEU A 145 -17.16 -9.92 -0.65
CA LEU A 145 -16.76 -9.00 0.41
C LEU A 145 -16.14 -9.77 1.58
N ILE A 146 -15.03 -9.27 2.11
CA ILE A 146 -14.30 -9.87 3.24
C ILE A 146 -14.33 -8.89 4.41
N ILE A 147 -14.57 -9.40 5.61
CA ILE A 147 -14.45 -8.62 6.85
C ILE A 147 -12.97 -8.55 7.22
N MET A 148 -12.47 -7.33 7.36
CA MET A 148 -11.09 -7.05 7.74
C MET A 148 -11.07 -6.27 9.06
N THR A 149 -9.91 -6.25 9.72
CA THR A 149 -9.69 -5.40 10.90
C THR A 149 -9.88 -3.92 10.54
N ARG A 150 -10.34 -3.13 11.52
CA ARG A 150 -10.54 -1.68 11.36
C ARG A 150 -9.26 -1.01 10.86
N ARG A 151 -9.39 -0.15 9.85
CA ARG A 151 -8.28 0.64 9.30
C ARG A 151 -7.77 1.65 10.33
N ASN A 152 -6.45 1.82 10.40
CA ASN A 152 -5.75 2.87 11.15
C ASN A 152 -6.17 2.95 12.63
N PHE A 153 -6.34 1.78 13.27
CA PHE A 153 -6.73 1.68 14.66
C PHE A 153 -5.85 0.66 15.40
N PRO A 154 -5.18 1.05 16.50
CA PRO A 154 -4.36 0.13 17.27
C PRO A 154 -5.25 -0.84 18.05
N LEU A 155 -5.02 -2.13 17.87
CA LEU A 155 -5.74 -3.18 18.59
C LEU A 155 -4.77 -3.95 19.48
N THR A 156 -4.98 -3.89 20.79
CA THR A 156 -4.30 -4.74 21.76
C THR A 156 -4.81 -6.18 21.65
N VAL A 157 -3.90 -7.14 21.49
CA VAL A 157 -4.22 -8.56 21.39
C VAL A 157 -3.30 -9.38 22.28
N SER A 158 -3.84 -10.45 22.88
CA SER A 158 -3.05 -11.49 23.52
C SER A 158 -3.18 -12.79 22.71
N ARG A 159 -2.06 -13.34 22.26
CA ARG A 159 -1.99 -14.60 21.48
C ARG A 159 -0.81 -15.44 21.96
N PRO A 160 -1.03 -16.67 22.46
CA PRO A 160 0.05 -17.56 22.91
C PRO A 160 1.10 -17.84 21.83
N SER A 161 0.70 -17.80 20.56
CA SER A 161 1.59 -18.01 19.42
C SER A 161 2.71 -16.98 19.28
N PHE A 162 2.58 -15.78 19.88
CA PHE A 162 3.64 -14.77 19.84
C PHE A 162 4.87 -15.15 20.66
N ARG A 163 4.71 -15.93 21.74
CA ARG A 163 5.83 -16.46 22.52
C ARG A 163 6.77 -17.35 21.70
N ARG A 164 6.28 -17.91 20.58
CA ARG A 164 7.08 -18.76 19.67
C ARG A 164 8.01 -17.96 18.75
N ARG A 165 7.94 -16.62 18.74
CA ARG A 165 8.77 -15.78 17.87
C ARG A 165 10.23 -15.67 18.33
N GLY A 166 10.50 -15.94 19.60
CA GLY A 166 11.86 -15.88 20.14
C GLY A 166 11.87 -15.78 21.64
N HIS A 167 13.07 -15.88 22.22
CA HIS A 167 13.26 -15.69 23.66
C HIS A 167 12.80 -14.29 24.08
N GLY A 168 12.15 -14.20 25.24
CA GLY A 168 11.63 -12.94 25.78
C GLY A 168 10.28 -12.47 25.20
N TYR A 169 9.80 -12.98 24.06
CA TYR A 169 8.50 -12.57 23.53
C TYR A 169 7.34 -12.97 24.46
N THR A 170 6.45 -12.02 24.75
CA THR A 170 5.21 -12.29 25.48
C THR A 170 4.08 -12.70 24.54
N ASP A 171 2.91 -13.00 25.09
CA ASP A 171 1.69 -13.16 24.29
C ASP A 171 1.05 -11.83 23.88
N GLN A 172 1.54 -10.68 24.37
CA GLN A 172 0.93 -9.38 24.17
C GLN A 172 1.54 -8.65 22.97
N ALA A 173 0.67 -8.07 22.14
CA ALA A 173 1.08 -7.17 21.07
C ALA A 173 0.00 -6.14 20.75
N VAL A 174 0.41 -5.01 20.18
CA VAL A 174 -0.50 -4.07 19.52
C VAL A 174 -0.41 -4.30 18.01
N ILE A 175 -1.53 -4.59 17.36
CA ILE A 175 -1.61 -4.76 15.91
C ILE A 175 -2.34 -3.57 15.31
N MET A 176 -1.78 -3.02 14.24
CA MET A 176 -2.46 -2.00 13.45
C MET A 176 -2.45 -2.36 11.96
N ARG A 177 -3.62 -2.28 11.34
CA ARG A 177 -3.78 -2.33 9.89
C ARG A 177 -3.74 -0.90 9.35
N CYS A 178 -2.59 -0.51 8.80
CA CYS A 178 -2.39 0.80 8.20
C CYS A 178 -2.87 0.77 6.74
N VAL A 179 -3.77 1.67 6.38
CA VAL A 179 -4.34 1.80 5.04
C VAL A 179 -4.04 3.20 4.53
N ARG A 180 -3.33 3.26 3.42
CA ARG A 180 -3.00 4.48 2.68
C ARG A 180 -4.19 4.91 1.81
N ASP A 181 -4.17 6.14 1.31
CA ASP A 181 -5.25 6.74 0.51
C ASP A 181 -5.49 6.04 -0.84
N ASP A 182 -4.54 5.29 -1.37
CA ASP A 182 -4.67 4.40 -2.54
C ASP A 182 -5.27 3.01 -2.18
N GLU A 183 -5.70 2.83 -0.92
CA GLU A 183 -6.19 1.58 -0.33
C GLU A 183 -5.12 0.47 -0.19
N THR A 184 -3.84 0.78 -0.44
CA THR A 184 -2.71 -0.10 -0.11
C THR A 184 -2.67 -0.32 1.40
N THR A 185 -2.44 -1.56 1.81
CA THR A 185 -2.49 -1.98 3.21
C THR A 185 -1.14 -2.54 3.65
N THR A 186 -0.65 -2.09 4.80
CA THR A 186 0.40 -2.77 5.57
C THR A 186 -0.11 -3.09 6.97
N VAL A 187 0.44 -4.14 7.56
CA VAL A 187 0.16 -4.51 8.95
C VAL A 187 1.44 -4.36 9.75
N MET A 188 1.33 -3.68 10.88
CA MET A 188 2.40 -3.60 11.86
C MET A 188 1.99 -4.24 13.17
N MET A 189 2.96 -4.80 13.87
CA MET A 189 2.77 -5.45 15.17
C MET A 189 3.84 -5.01 16.14
N LEU A 190 3.47 -4.28 17.18
CA LEU A 190 4.37 -3.94 18.28
C LEU A 190 4.31 -5.07 19.31
N HIS A 191 5.37 -5.86 19.40
CA HIS A 191 5.47 -6.98 20.33
C HIS A 191 6.07 -6.52 21.66
N TRP A 192 5.44 -6.94 22.76
CA TRP A 192 5.99 -6.73 24.10
C TRP A 192 6.92 -7.88 24.49
N LEU A 193 8.10 -7.54 25.01
CA LEU A 193 9.13 -8.51 25.41
C LEU A 193 9.41 -8.39 26.91
N MET A 194 9.67 -9.53 27.55
CA MET A 194 10.20 -9.61 28.91
C MET A 194 11.67 -9.20 28.89
N ASN A 195 12.06 -8.35 29.84
CA ASN A 195 13.45 -7.94 30.08
C ASN A 195 14.15 -7.28 28.87
N SER A 196 13.39 -6.84 27.87
CA SER A 196 13.88 -6.15 26.69
C SER A 196 12.91 -5.01 26.35
N GLU A 197 13.25 -4.21 25.35
CA GLU A 197 12.34 -3.21 24.82
C GLU A 197 11.33 -3.83 23.83
N PRO A 198 10.18 -3.16 23.60
CA PRO A 198 9.24 -3.54 22.56
C PRO A 198 9.88 -3.56 21.17
N THR A 199 9.47 -4.51 20.33
CA THR A 199 9.96 -4.65 18.96
C THR A 199 8.82 -4.45 17.98
N LEU A 200 8.95 -3.49 17.06
CA LEU A 200 7.96 -3.29 16.01
C LEU A 200 8.27 -4.22 14.85
N ALA A 201 7.27 -4.97 14.42
CA ALA A 201 7.36 -5.81 13.25
C ALA A 201 6.55 -5.25 12.08
N PHE A 202 7.13 -5.25 10.89
CA PHE A 202 6.51 -4.81 9.64
C PHE A 202 6.81 -5.82 8.52
N VAL A 203 6.09 -5.70 7.41
CA VAL A 203 6.22 -6.62 6.27
C VAL A 203 6.89 -5.90 5.11
N LEU A 204 7.94 -6.51 4.56
CA LEU A 204 8.65 -6.11 3.35
C LEU A 204 8.81 -7.33 2.46
N GLU A 205 8.38 -7.24 1.20
CA GLU A 205 8.46 -8.34 0.22
C GLU A 205 7.86 -9.69 0.69
N ARG A 206 6.77 -9.64 1.46
CA ARG A 206 6.10 -10.80 2.09
C ARG A 206 6.88 -11.46 3.24
N GLU A 207 8.02 -10.91 3.64
CA GLU A 207 8.75 -11.30 4.83
C GLU A 207 8.51 -10.31 5.97
N GLN A 208 8.57 -10.81 7.21
CA GLN A 208 8.38 -10.00 8.41
C GLN A 208 9.73 -9.65 9.03
N PHE A 209 9.96 -8.35 9.23
CA PHE A 209 11.15 -7.81 9.87
C PHE A 209 10.81 -7.21 11.22
N PHE A 210 11.79 -7.15 12.11
CA PHE A 210 11.65 -6.67 13.49
C PHE A 210 12.68 -5.58 13.75
N ILE A 211 12.23 -4.43 14.22
CA ILE A 211 13.09 -3.31 14.60
C ILE A 211 12.78 -2.93 16.06
N PRO A 212 13.78 -2.84 16.93
CA PRO A 212 13.60 -2.31 18.28
C PRO A 212 12.97 -0.90 18.26
N ILE A 213 12.04 -0.64 19.18
CA ILE A 213 11.28 0.61 19.17
C ILE A 213 12.18 1.85 19.34
N SER A 214 13.26 1.75 20.12
CA SER A 214 14.26 2.81 20.29
C SER A 214 14.78 3.37 18.97
N ILE A 215 15.22 2.49 18.05
CA ILE A 215 15.78 2.89 16.75
C ILE A 215 14.73 3.64 15.92
N LEU A 216 13.47 3.18 15.96
CA LEU A 216 12.37 3.85 15.25
C LEU A 216 12.06 5.22 15.85
N LEU A 217 11.96 5.33 17.18
CA LEU A 217 11.70 6.61 17.85
C LEU A 217 12.79 7.63 17.51
N ARG A 218 14.07 7.22 17.53
CA ARG A 218 15.20 8.06 17.13
C ARG A 218 15.15 8.46 15.66
N ALA A 219 14.80 7.55 14.76
CA ALA A 219 14.74 7.85 13.32
C ALA A 219 13.58 8.79 12.96
N LEU A 220 12.49 8.81 13.75
CA LEU A 220 11.31 9.61 13.46
C LEU A 220 11.43 11.08 13.85
N VAL A 221 12.13 11.40 14.93
CA VAL A 221 12.26 12.77 15.44
C VAL A 221 13.67 13.08 15.97
N ASN A 222 14.11 14.31 15.77
CA ASN A 222 15.34 14.82 16.39
C ASN A 222 15.05 15.30 17.83
N LYS A 223 14.90 14.35 18.75
CA LYS A 223 14.75 14.59 20.18
C LYS A 223 15.94 14.03 20.95
N THR A 224 16.24 14.63 22.09
CA THR A 224 17.20 14.10 23.07
C THR A 224 16.68 12.83 23.74
N GLU A 225 17.58 12.04 24.32
CA GLU A 225 17.23 10.86 25.11
C GLU A 225 16.24 11.22 26.22
N PHE A 226 16.48 12.34 26.90
CA PHE A 226 15.63 12.80 28.00
C PHE A 226 14.22 13.14 27.53
N GLU A 227 14.06 13.80 26.38
CA GLU A 227 12.74 14.09 25.82
C GLU A 227 11.99 12.82 25.41
N ILE A 228 12.68 11.84 24.81
CA ILE A 228 12.08 10.53 24.47
C ILE A 228 11.63 9.79 25.73
N PHE A 229 12.46 9.82 26.79
CA PHE A 229 12.12 9.23 28.08
C PHE A 229 10.90 9.87 28.73
N ASP A 230 10.85 11.21 28.73
CA ASP A 230 9.72 11.97 29.27
C ASP A 230 8.44 11.65 28.48
N ASP A 231 8.51 11.61 27.14
CA ASP A 231 7.38 11.24 26.29
C ASP A 231 6.80 9.86 26.66
N ILE A 232 7.65 8.83 26.81
CA ILE A 232 7.20 7.47 27.18
C ILE A 232 6.50 7.46 28.55
N ARG A 233 6.91 8.34 29.48
CA ARG A 233 6.34 8.42 30.84
C ARG A 233 5.05 9.23 30.93
N ARG A 234 4.80 10.17 30.00
CA ARG A 234 3.68 11.13 30.07
C ARG A 234 2.29 10.50 30.20
N GLY A 235 2.11 9.23 29.84
CA GLY A 235 0.82 8.53 29.88
C GLY A 235 0.58 7.58 31.05
N SER A 236 1.56 7.36 31.95
CA SER A 236 1.56 6.14 32.78
C SER A 236 1.73 6.29 34.30
N GLY A 237 1.76 7.50 34.84
CA GLY A 237 1.95 7.71 36.29
C GLY A 237 3.26 7.09 36.80
N GLU A 238 3.27 6.62 38.06
CA GLU A 238 4.45 6.00 38.72
C GLU A 238 4.58 4.48 38.41
N SER A 239 4.46 4.08 37.14
CA SER A 239 4.64 2.68 36.76
C SER A 239 6.12 2.31 36.65
N LEU A 240 6.64 1.59 37.65
CA LEU A 240 8.02 1.06 37.67
C LEU A 240 8.35 0.24 36.41
N SER A 241 7.40 -0.53 35.88
CA SER A 241 7.60 -1.34 34.68
C SER A 241 7.82 -0.51 33.42
N LEU A 242 7.17 0.65 33.30
CA LEU A 242 7.35 1.53 32.15
C LEU A 242 8.64 2.34 32.28
N GLU A 243 9.00 2.73 33.50
CA GLU A 243 10.29 3.36 33.78
C GLU A 243 11.45 2.42 33.45
N GLU A 244 11.40 1.14 33.82
CA GLU A 244 12.39 0.15 33.41
C GLU A 244 12.50 0.00 31.89
N THR A 245 11.36 -0.08 31.18
CA THR A 245 11.37 -0.17 29.71
C THR A 245 11.94 1.08 29.06
N ALA A 246 11.57 2.26 29.57
CA ALA A 246 12.12 3.53 29.10
C ALA A 246 13.64 3.59 29.32
N MET A 247 14.14 3.14 30.48
CA MET A 247 15.58 3.03 30.73
C MET A 247 16.28 2.08 29.75
N ARG A 248 15.68 0.91 29.43
CA ARG A 248 16.23 -0.03 28.43
C ARG A 248 16.32 0.62 27.04
N ILE A 249 15.28 1.36 26.64
CA ILE A 249 15.26 2.14 25.38
C ILE A 249 16.42 3.14 25.37
N LEU A 250 16.60 3.92 26.46
CA LEU A 250 17.69 4.88 26.57
C LEU A 250 19.07 4.23 26.52
N MET A 251 19.25 3.08 27.19
CA MET A 251 20.51 2.36 27.17
C MET A 251 20.90 1.94 25.75
N ARG A 252 19.92 1.49 24.94
CA ARG A 252 20.19 1.16 23.54
C ARG A 252 20.58 2.40 22.74
N LEU A 253 19.86 3.51 22.91
CA LEU A 253 20.09 4.76 22.17
C LEU A 253 21.49 5.40 22.35
N LYS A 254 22.31 4.90 23.28
CA LYS A 254 23.72 5.31 23.45
C LYS A 254 24.68 4.68 22.44
N ASP A 255 24.23 3.71 21.66
CA ASP A 255 25.02 3.11 20.61
C ASP A 255 25.35 4.14 19.51
N GLU A 256 26.61 4.14 19.10
CA GLU A 256 27.13 5.08 18.11
C GLU A 256 26.50 4.90 16.73
N ASP A 257 25.98 3.71 16.40
CA ASP A 257 25.38 3.46 15.07
C ASP A 257 24.08 4.25 14.84
N TYR A 258 23.39 4.67 15.90
CA TYR A 258 22.10 5.37 15.83
C TYR A 258 21.96 6.45 16.92
N SER A 259 23.07 7.13 17.23
CA SER A 259 23.14 8.21 18.23
C SER A 259 22.41 9.50 17.83
N SER A 260 22.13 9.70 16.53
CA SER A 260 21.35 10.84 16.02
C SER A 260 20.24 10.37 15.06
N GLN A 261 19.28 11.25 14.75
CA GLN A 261 18.22 10.94 13.79
C GLN A 261 18.78 10.52 12.42
N SER A 262 19.70 11.31 11.86
CA SER A 262 20.34 11.03 10.57
C SER A 262 21.09 9.69 10.59
N ARG A 263 21.81 9.37 11.67
CA ARG A 263 22.50 8.07 11.82
C ARG A 263 21.52 6.90 11.93
N ALA A 264 20.44 7.05 12.68
CA ALA A 264 19.40 6.03 12.79
C ALA A 264 18.70 5.78 11.44
N LEU A 265 18.41 6.83 10.67
CA LEU A 265 17.88 6.72 9.32
C LEU A 265 18.87 6.02 8.37
N ALA A 266 20.13 6.44 8.38
CA ALA A 266 21.18 5.81 7.57
C ALA A 266 21.39 4.34 7.93
N TYR A 267 21.36 4.00 9.21
CA TYR A 267 21.43 2.63 9.69
C TYR A 267 20.30 1.77 9.11
N LEU A 268 19.05 2.24 9.20
CA LEU A 268 17.89 1.56 8.65
C LEU A 268 17.96 1.45 7.12
N GLY A 269 18.33 2.52 6.43
CA GLY A 269 18.46 2.52 4.98
C GLY A 269 19.51 1.53 4.50
N ARG A 270 20.69 1.51 5.12
CA ARG A 270 21.76 0.55 4.81
C ARG A 270 21.30 -0.89 4.95
N LEU A 271 20.51 -1.20 5.98
CA LEU A 271 19.99 -2.56 6.22
C LEU A 271 18.96 -3.01 5.17
N PHE A 272 18.09 -2.10 4.72
CA PHE A 272 16.92 -2.48 3.91
C PHE A 272 17.00 -2.07 2.44
N ARG A 273 17.96 -1.22 2.03
CA ARG A 273 18.01 -0.64 0.66
C ARG A 273 17.96 -1.67 -0.46
N LEU A 274 18.66 -2.80 -0.30
CA LEU A 274 18.70 -3.85 -1.32
C LEU A 274 17.33 -4.50 -1.54
N ARG A 275 16.54 -4.67 -0.47
CA ARG A 275 15.20 -5.29 -0.52
C ARG A 275 14.08 -4.30 -0.87
N MET A 276 14.30 -3.01 -0.66
CA MET A 276 13.34 -1.98 -1.07
C MET A 276 13.46 -1.59 -2.54
N HIS A 277 14.49 -2.10 -3.24
CA HIS A 277 14.81 -1.72 -4.61
C HIS A 277 14.89 -0.20 -4.80
N VAL A 278 15.41 0.52 -3.80
CA VAL A 278 15.61 1.97 -3.90
C VAL A 278 16.69 2.29 -4.92
N LEU A 279 16.64 3.51 -5.46
CA LEU A 279 17.58 4.01 -6.45
C LEU A 279 19.02 3.93 -5.91
N LYS A 280 19.98 3.57 -6.77
CA LYS A 280 21.38 3.40 -6.36
C LYS A 280 21.98 4.72 -5.85
N ALA A 281 21.60 5.84 -6.47
CA ALA A 281 22.04 7.18 -6.09
C ALA A 281 21.47 7.65 -4.74
N MET A 282 20.45 6.96 -4.20
CA MET A 282 19.83 7.33 -2.93
C MET A 282 20.82 7.13 -1.78
N SER A 283 20.96 8.17 -0.94
CA SER A 283 21.75 8.08 0.29
C SER A 283 21.13 7.06 1.25
N ASP A 284 21.94 6.51 2.16
CA ASP A 284 21.41 5.59 3.17
C ASP A 284 20.36 6.28 4.06
N GLU A 285 20.52 7.58 4.35
CA GLU A 285 19.54 8.34 5.12
C GLU A 285 18.20 8.46 4.37
N ASP A 286 18.23 8.80 3.09
CA ASP A 286 17.02 8.88 2.24
C ASP A 286 16.35 7.51 2.09
N ALA A 287 17.14 6.43 2.00
CA ALA A 287 16.62 5.07 2.00
C ALA A 287 15.93 4.74 3.34
N GLY A 288 16.45 5.21 4.47
CA GLY A 288 15.80 5.12 5.77
C GLY A 288 14.46 5.88 5.82
N ILE A 289 14.42 7.11 5.29
CA ILE A 289 13.18 7.88 5.16
C ILE A 289 12.19 7.13 4.27
N TYR A 290 12.65 6.56 3.16
CA TYR A 290 11.83 5.76 2.25
C TYR A 290 11.21 4.55 2.96
N LEU A 291 12.00 3.83 3.77
CA LEU A 291 11.52 2.71 4.58
C LEU A 291 10.37 3.15 5.49
N LEU A 292 10.59 4.22 6.26
CA LEU A 292 9.62 4.72 7.21
C LEU A 292 8.37 5.24 6.50
N LYS A 293 8.49 5.90 5.34
CA LYS A 293 7.33 6.38 4.57
C LYS A 293 6.51 5.24 3.95
N ASN A 294 7.16 4.19 3.46
CA ASN A 294 6.51 3.17 2.63
C ASN A 294 6.15 1.87 3.33
N TYR A 295 6.71 1.60 4.51
CA TYR A 295 6.48 0.32 5.19
C TYR A 295 6.02 0.47 6.64
N VAL A 296 6.30 1.61 7.29
CA VAL A 296 5.92 1.88 8.68
C VAL A 296 4.84 2.97 8.73
N ALA A 297 3.69 2.66 9.33
CA ALA A 297 2.59 3.60 9.57
C ALA A 297 2.23 4.40 8.30
N ILE A 298 2.02 3.67 7.19
CA ILE A 298 1.93 4.24 5.82
C ILE A 298 0.73 5.17 5.58
N HIS A 299 -0.15 5.28 6.56
CA HIS A 299 -1.33 6.15 6.55
C HIS A 299 -0.99 7.57 7.03
N LEU A 300 0.23 7.79 7.52
CA LEU A 300 0.75 9.08 7.96
C LEU A 300 1.92 9.47 7.05
N ASP A 301 1.97 10.74 6.64
CA ASP A 301 3.04 11.26 5.78
C ASP A 301 4.20 11.85 6.59
N SER A 302 3.90 12.50 7.72
CA SER A 302 4.86 13.13 8.61
C SER A 302 5.54 12.11 9.52
N LEU A 303 6.87 12.21 9.67
CA LEU A 303 7.61 11.40 10.63
C LEU A 303 7.22 11.74 12.08
N VAL A 304 6.83 13.00 12.34
CA VAL A 304 6.39 13.46 13.66
C VAL A 304 5.04 12.82 14.03
N ASP A 305 4.09 12.73 13.10
CA ASP A 305 2.81 12.06 13.37
C ASP A 305 3.01 10.56 13.62
N LYS A 306 3.94 9.93 12.90
CA LYS A 306 4.33 8.54 13.13
C LYS A 306 4.96 8.36 14.50
N TYR A 307 5.75 9.32 14.96
CA TYR A 307 6.28 9.32 16.32
C TYR A 307 5.12 9.34 17.32
N HIS A 308 4.20 10.31 17.23
CA HIS A 308 3.02 10.40 18.09
C HIS A 308 2.10 9.18 18.08
N LEU A 309 2.12 8.40 17.00
CA LEU A 309 1.38 7.14 16.94
C LEU A 309 2.05 6.01 17.75
N LEU A 310 3.38 6.01 17.82
CA LEU A 310 4.17 4.90 18.37
C LEU A 310 4.50 5.03 19.85
N TRP A 311 4.43 6.23 20.43
CA TRP A 311 4.65 6.45 21.87
C TRP A 311 3.36 6.69 22.63
#